data_AF-A0A935E6Y2-F1
#
_entry.id   AF-A0A935E6Y2-F1
#
_cell.length_a   1.000
_cell.length_b   1.000
_cell.length_c   1.000
_cell.angle_alpha   90.00
_cell.angle_beta   90.00
_cell.angle_gamma   90.00
#
_symmetry.space_group_name_H-M   'P 1'
#
loop_
_entity.id
_entity.type
_entity.pdbx_description
1 polymer ?
#
loop_
_entity_poly.entity_id
_entity_poly.type
_entity_poly.pdbx_seq_one_letter_code
_entity_poly.pdbx_strand_id
1 'polypeptide(L)'
;MTAVDPRVRVSLIESFGVEVDGCHLPLPRNAERLLAYLALRGGVHQRSHVSATLWLDSPEERAAANLRTVLWKLADSKDRLVALTGNHLALAPGVEVDYSHLLQRARRLIHQRVEPDLDDDDTDVGSLSGDLLPDWDEDWILFERERLRQLRVHALESLCARLTRLGRFGEAVDAGLSAVSAEPLRESAQRVLIAAHLAEGNISEARRQFGMYRGVLADHLGIEPTPELAAAVGLR
;
A
#
# COMPACT_ATOMS: atom_id res chain seq x y z
N MET A 1 -4.38 16.69 34.25
CA MET A 1 -5.09 15.86 33.25
C MET A 1 -4.69 16.36 31.88
N THR A 2 -3.66 15.76 31.28
CA THR A 2 -3.37 15.93 29.85
C THR A 2 -4.58 15.41 29.09
N ALA A 3 -5.29 16.30 28.39
CA ALA A 3 -6.31 15.86 27.45
C ALA A 3 -5.62 14.94 26.45
N VAL A 4 -6.04 13.67 26.42
CA VAL A 4 -5.59 12.75 25.36
C VAL A 4 -6.21 13.31 24.10
N ASP A 5 -5.37 13.82 23.19
CA ASP A 5 -5.85 14.28 21.90
C ASP A 5 -6.63 13.13 21.26
N PRO A 6 -7.82 13.42 20.72
CA PRO A 6 -8.66 12.37 20.21
C PRO A 6 -7.99 11.61 19.08
N ARG A 7 -8.14 10.28 19.07
CA ARG A 7 -7.56 9.44 18.03
C ARG A 7 -8.45 9.47 16.80
N VAL A 8 -7.92 10.03 15.72
CA VAL A 8 -8.59 10.08 14.43
C VAL A 8 -7.86 9.14 13.48
N ARG A 9 -8.61 8.27 12.82
CA ARG A 9 -8.08 7.32 11.84
C ARG A 9 -8.81 7.47 10.52
N VAL A 10 -8.05 7.50 9.43
CA VAL A 10 -8.55 7.39 8.06
C VAL A 10 -8.09 6.05 7.49
N SER A 11 -9.05 5.26 7.03
CA SER A 11 -8.81 4.00 6.34
C SER A 11 -8.99 4.19 4.84
N LEU A 12 -8.03 3.69 4.07
CA LEU A 12 -8.01 3.73 2.61
C LEU A 12 -7.76 2.34 1.99
N ILE A 13 -7.28 1.37 2.77
CA ILE A 13 -7.08 -0.01 2.31
C ILE A 13 -8.40 -0.77 2.43
N GLU A 14 -8.79 -1.51 1.39
CA GLU A 14 -10.09 -2.17 1.17
C GLU A 14 -11.29 -1.24 1.04
N SER A 15 -11.43 -0.25 1.92
CA SER A 15 -12.56 0.67 1.90
C SER A 15 -12.21 2.01 2.54
N PHE A 16 -12.95 3.05 2.16
CA PHE A 16 -12.82 4.36 2.79
C PHE A 16 -13.56 4.35 4.14
N GLY A 17 -12.88 4.80 5.18
CA GLY A 17 -13.48 4.97 6.50
C GLY A 17 -12.84 6.14 7.26
N VAL A 18 -13.62 6.78 8.11
CA VAL A 18 -13.11 7.74 9.09
C VAL A 18 -13.62 7.33 10.46
N GLU A 19 -12.70 7.15 11.41
CA GLU A 19 -13.01 6.86 12.79
C GLU A 19 -12.49 7.98 13.68
N VAL A 20 -13.30 8.31 14.68
CA VAL A 20 -13.03 9.37 15.65
C VAL A 20 -13.29 8.78 17.03
N ASP A 21 -12.23 8.61 17.82
CA ASP A 21 -12.26 7.93 19.13
C ASP A 21 -12.87 6.52 19.05
N GLY A 22 -12.63 5.82 17.93
CA GLY A 22 -13.15 4.47 17.65
C GLY A 22 -14.60 4.44 17.12
N CYS A 23 -15.24 5.59 16.93
CA CYS A 23 -16.57 5.67 16.32
C CYS A 23 -16.49 6.09 14.86
N HIS A 24 -17.16 5.34 13.98
CA HIS A 24 -17.28 5.69 12.56
C HIS A 24 -17.98 7.04 12.38
N LEU A 25 -17.33 7.95 11.67
CA LEU A 25 -17.84 9.26 11.30
C LEU A 25 -18.33 9.23 9.85
N PRO A 26 -19.65 9.18 9.60
CA PRO A 26 -20.17 9.19 8.23
C PRO A 26 -19.90 10.54 7.57
N LEU A 27 -19.38 10.51 6.35
CA LEU A 27 -19.06 11.70 5.58
C LEU A 27 -19.78 11.71 4.23
N PRO A 28 -20.19 12.87 3.71
CA PRO A 28 -20.65 12.98 2.33
C PRO A 28 -19.51 12.62 1.36
N ARG A 29 -19.84 11.99 0.23
CA ARG A 29 -18.86 11.54 -0.78
C ARG A 29 -17.76 12.55 -1.13
N ASN A 30 -18.10 13.83 -1.33
CA ASN A 30 -17.10 14.84 -1.65
C ASN A 30 -16.14 15.18 -0.50
N ALA A 31 -16.55 14.96 0.75
CA ALA A 31 -15.67 15.05 1.92
C ALA A 31 -14.76 13.83 2.02
N GLU A 32 -15.28 12.63 1.74
CA GLU A 32 -14.45 11.42 1.61
C GLU A 32 -13.34 11.64 0.59
N ARG A 33 -13.69 12.13 -0.61
CA ARG A 33 -12.75 12.40 -1.71
C ARG A 33 -11.65 13.38 -1.31
N LEU A 34 -12.01 14.44 -0.59
CA LEU A 34 -11.05 15.40 -0.07
C LEU A 34 -10.08 14.76 0.93
N LEU A 35 -10.58 13.98 1.89
CA LEU A 35 -9.72 13.34 2.89
C LEU A 35 -8.84 12.27 2.29
N ALA A 36 -9.37 11.42 1.40
CA ALA A 36 -8.60 10.42 0.67
C ALA A 36 -7.47 11.06 -0.14
N TYR A 37 -7.75 12.18 -0.84
CA TYR A 37 -6.72 12.92 -1.57
C TYR A 37 -5.61 13.43 -0.65
N LEU A 38 -5.95 14.07 0.48
CA LEU A 38 -4.97 14.58 1.43
C LEU A 38 -4.16 13.47 2.09
N ALA A 39 -4.82 12.36 2.44
CA ALA A 39 -4.21 11.20 3.07
C ALA A 39 -3.24 10.47 2.12
N LEU A 40 -3.56 10.40 0.82
CA LEU A 40 -2.70 9.77 -0.19
C LEU A 40 -1.50 10.64 -0.58
N ARG A 41 -1.70 11.95 -0.73
CA ARG A 41 -0.62 12.86 -1.15
C ARG A 41 0.29 13.26 0.01
N GLY A 42 -0.27 13.42 1.21
CA GLY A 42 0.44 13.88 2.39
C GLY A 42 0.97 15.32 2.26
N GLY A 43 1.28 15.95 3.40
CA GLY A 43 1.82 17.30 3.43
C GLY A 43 0.78 18.40 3.18
N VAL A 44 1.25 19.56 2.73
CA VAL A 44 0.46 20.79 2.61
C VAL A 44 0.20 21.12 1.14
N HIS A 45 -1.06 21.33 0.78
CA HIS A 45 -1.50 21.59 -0.59
C HIS A 45 -2.23 22.93 -0.72
N GLN A 46 -2.14 23.54 -1.91
CA GLN A 46 -2.93 24.73 -2.22
C GLN A 46 -4.39 24.37 -2.52
N ARG A 47 -5.32 25.20 -2.05
CA ARG A 47 -6.76 24.99 -2.26
C ARG A 47 -7.16 24.93 -3.73
N SER A 48 -6.57 25.78 -4.56
CA SER A 48 -6.77 25.80 -6.02
C SER A 48 -6.40 24.47 -6.67
N HIS A 49 -5.23 23.92 -6.31
CA HIS A 49 -4.76 22.65 -6.85
C HIS A 49 -5.68 21.50 -6.44
N VAL A 50 -6.04 21.41 -5.15
CA VAL A 50 -6.94 20.35 -4.68
C VAL A 50 -8.32 20.46 -5.33
N SER A 51 -8.86 21.67 -5.46
CA SER A 51 -10.14 21.84 -6.15
C SER A 51 -10.07 21.45 -7.62
N ALA A 52 -9.00 21.81 -8.33
CA ALA A 52 -8.83 21.46 -9.73
C ALA A 52 -8.71 19.94 -9.92
N THR A 53 -8.03 19.23 -9.02
CA THR A 53 -7.92 17.77 -9.12
C THR A 53 -9.22 17.05 -8.78
N LEU A 54 -9.93 17.46 -7.72
CA LEU A 54 -11.16 16.79 -7.28
C LEU A 54 -12.36 17.08 -8.18
N TRP A 55 -12.35 18.18 -8.94
CA TRP A 55 -13.43 18.56 -9.85
C TRP A 55 -12.87 18.92 -11.22
N LEU A 56 -12.17 17.97 -11.84
CA LEU A 56 -11.49 18.13 -13.13
C LEU A 56 -12.42 18.68 -14.23
N ASP A 57 -13.68 18.25 -14.24
CA ASP A 57 -14.67 18.64 -15.25
C ASP A 57 -15.42 19.95 -14.93
N SER A 58 -15.01 20.67 -13.90
CA SER A 58 -15.65 21.92 -13.47
C SER A 58 -14.77 23.14 -13.77
N PRO A 59 -15.37 24.28 -14.18
CA PRO A 59 -14.66 25.55 -14.20
C PRO A 59 -14.06 25.89 -12.83
N GLU A 60 -12.92 26.59 -12.81
CA GLU A 60 -12.13 26.87 -11.60
C GLU A 60 -12.98 27.48 -10.46
N GLU A 61 -13.81 28.48 -10.76
CA GLU A 61 -14.69 29.11 -9.77
C GLU A 61 -15.68 28.13 -9.13
N ARG A 62 -16.21 27.20 -9.92
CA ARG A 62 -17.14 26.16 -9.47
C ARG A 62 -16.42 25.10 -8.66
N ALA A 63 -15.22 24.69 -9.07
CA ALA A 63 -14.37 23.79 -8.30
C ALA A 63 -14.02 24.38 -6.92
N ALA A 64 -13.64 25.66 -6.87
CA ALA A 64 -13.36 26.37 -5.62
C ALA A 64 -14.62 26.51 -4.74
N ALA A 65 -15.79 26.76 -5.33
CA ALA A 65 -17.06 26.78 -4.61
C ALA A 65 -17.44 25.41 -4.01
N ASN A 66 -17.22 24.33 -4.77
CA ASN A 66 -17.41 22.97 -4.28
C ASN A 66 -16.49 22.67 -3.09
N LEU A 67 -15.20 23.01 -3.18
CA LEU A 67 -14.25 22.83 -2.08
C LEU A 67 -14.67 23.59 -0.82
N ARG A 68 -15.12 24.84 -0.96
CA ARG A 68 -15.65 25.63 0.18
C ARG A 68 -16.86 24.94 0.82
N THR A 69 -17.76 24.39 0.00
CA THR A 69 -18.95 23.68 0.48
C THR A 69 -18.58 22.41 1.24
N VAL A 70 -17.63 21.63 0.73
CA VAL A 70 -17.11 20.43 1.40
C VAL A 70 -16.52 20.79 2.76
N LEU A 71 -15.66 21.80 2.81
CA LEU A 71 -15.03 22.24 4.05
C LEU A 71 -16.01 22.82 5.06
N TRP A 72 -17.10 23.45 4.60
CA TRP A 72 -18.18 23.90 5.48
C TRP A 72 -18.97 22.72 6.04
N LYS A 73 -19.26 21.69 5.24
CA LYS A 73 -19.92 20.46 5.71
C LYS A 73 -19.08 19.68 6.73
N LEU A 74 -17.77 19.85 6.70
CA LEU A 74 -16.87 19.28 7.70
C LEU A 74 -16.84 20.06 9.01
N ALA A 75 -17.45 21.26 9.12
CA ALA A 75 -17.22 22.23 10.20
C ALA A 75 -17.11 21.66 11.61
N ASP A 76 -18.03 20.77 12.02
CA ASP A 76 -18.06 20.20 13.38
C ASP A 76 -16.87 19.25 13.67
N SER A 77 -16.27 18.68 12.63
CA SER A 77 -15.14 17.73 12.69
C SER A 77 -13.88 18.25 12.03
N LYS A 78 -13.93 19.47 11.47
CA LYS A 78 -12.97 19.98 10.51
C LYS A 78 -11.59 20.13 11.12
N ASP A 79 -11.49 20.73 12.29
CA ASP A 79 -10.20 20.99 12.94
C ASP A 79 -9.51 19.68 13.38
N ARG A 80 -10.29 18.58 13.47
CA ARG A 80 -9.79 17.23 13.77
C ARG A 80 -9.35 16.47 12.51
N LEU A 81 -9.80 16.87 11.32
CA LEU A 81 -9.59 16.15 10.07
C LEU A 81 -8.70 16.90 9.08
N VAL A 82 -8.82 18.22 9.00
CA VAL A 82 -8.17 19.07 8.01
C VAL A 82 -7.58 20.30 8.71
N ALA A 83 -6.27 20.46 8.60
CA ALA A 83 -5.59 21.70 8.98
C ALA A 83 -5.70 22.72 7.83
N LEU A 84 -6.15 23.94 8.15
CA LEU A 84 -6.21 25.05 7.21
C LEU A 84 -5.23 26.16 7.59
N THR A 85 -4.37 26.54 6.65
CA THR A 85 -3.40 27.63 6.84
C THR A 85 -3.48 28.59 5.65
N GLY A 86 -4.23 29.68 5.80
CA GLY A 86 -4.48 30.63 4.71
C GLY A 86 -5.13 29.94 3.50
N ASN A 87 -4.45 29.96 2.35
CA ASN A 87 -4.92 29.29 1.12
C ASN A 87 -4.44 27.83 0.98
N HIS A 88 -3.96 27.22 2.06
CA HIS A 88 -3.49 25.85 2.08
C HIS A 88 -4.37 24.94 2.93
N LEU A 89 -4.34 23.66 2.60
CA LEU A 89 -4.98 22.57 3.32
C LEU A 89 -4.02 21.40 3.47
N ALA A 90 -4.11 20.72 4.61
CA ALA A 90 -3.42 19.48 4.91
C ALA A 90 -4.36 18.59 5.72
N LEU A 91 -4.05 17.30 5.81
CA LEU A 91 -4.66 16.46 6.84
C LEU A 91 -4.25 17.02 8.22
N ALA A 92 -5.17 17.01 9.18
CA ALA A 92 -4.87 17.53 10.52
C ALA A 92 -3.71 16.74 11.17
N PRO A 93 -2.84 17.40 11.96
CA PRO A 93 -1.80 16.70 12.70
C PRO A 93 -2.46 15.73 13.69
N GLY A 94 -2.00 14.47 13.71
CA GLY A 94 -2.55 13.43 14.58
C GLY A 94 -3.57 12.50 13.92
N VAL A 95 -3.97 12.74 12.66
CA VAL A 95 -4.75 11.77 11.90
C VAL A 95 -3.85 10.60 11.49
N GLU A 96 -4.15 9.41 12.00
CA GLU A 96 -3.53 8.15 11.57
C GLU A 96 -4.11 7.73 10.21
N VAL A 97 -3.26 7.30 9.29
CA VAL A 97 -3.67 6.84 7.97
C VAL A 97 -3.06 5.48 7.70
N ASP A 98 -3.90 4.45 7.54
CA ASP A 98 -3.46 3.07 7.27
C ASP A 98 -2.49 2.97 6.07
N TYR A 99 -2.78 3.71 4.98
CA TYR A 99 -1.92 3.82 3.81
C TYR A 99 -0.53 4.37 4.16
N SER A 100 -0.44 5.37 5.04
CA SER A 100 0.85 5.93 5.47
C SER A 100 1.65 4.93 6.30
N HIS A 101 0.98 4.17 7.19
CA HIS A 101 1.61 3.09 7.96
C HIS A 101 2.15 1.99 7.03
N LEU A 102 1.34 1.54 6.06
CA LEU A 102 1.75 0.55 5.06
C LEU A 102 2.96 1.04 4.25
N LEU A 103 2.91 2.29 3.73
CA LEU A 103 4.04 2.86 3.00
C LEU A 103 5.32 2.94 3.84
N GLN A 104 5.22 3.34 5.10
CA GLN A 104 6.37 3.46 5.99
C GLN A 104 7.01 2.09 6.24
N ARG A 105 6.19 1.07 6.50
CA ARG A 105 6.65 -0.29 6.72
C ARG A 105 7.25 -0.91 5.46
N ALA A 106 6.60 -0.74 4.31
CA ALA A 106 7.14 -1.25 3.05
C ALA A 106 8.52 -0.62 2.74
N ARG A 107 8.68 0.70 2.95
CA ARG A 107 9.99 1.37 2.82
C ARG A 107 11.02 0.88 3.82
N ARG A 108 10.60 0.60 5.06
CA ARG A 108 11.46 0.03 6.11
C ARG A 108 12.05 -1.30 5.63
N LEU A 109 11.21 -2.21 5.15
CA LEU A 109 11.62 -3.53 4.66
C LEU A 109 12.53 -3.46 3.43
N ILE A 110 12.30 -2.51 2.51
CA ILE A 110 13.08 -2.38 1.27
C ILE A 110 14.47 -1.76 1.51
N HIS A 111 14.55 -0.72 2.34
CA HIS A 111 15.75 0.14 2.41
C HIS A 111 16.66 -0.13 3.60
N GLN A 112 16.23 -0.89 4.61
CA GLN A 112 17.07 -1.14 5.77
C GLN A 112 18.23 -2.09 5.46
N ARG A 113 19.46 -1.54 5.56
CA ARG A 113 20.73 -2.24 5.33
C ARG A 113 21.27 -2.97 6.57
N VAL A 114 20.86 -2.52 7.75
CA VAL A 114 21.16 -3.17 9.03
C VAL A 114 19.90 -3.91 9.42
N GLU A 115 20.02 -5.17 9.80
CA GLU A 115 18.89 -6.00 10.22
C GLU A 115 18.65 -5.79 11.72
N PRO A 116 17.68 -4.96 12.14
CA PRO A 116 17.14 -5.10 13.49
C PRO A 116 16.46 -6.47 13.61
N ASP A 117 15.98 -6.85 14.79
CA ASP A 117 15.02 -7.94 14.85
C ASP A 117 13.75 -7.54 14.07
N LEU A 118 13.14 -8.49 13.36
CA LEU A 118 11.80 -8.29 12.80
C LEU A 118 10.83 -8.21 13.98
N ASP A 119 10.03 -7.14 14.04
CA ASP A 119 8.91 -7.07 14.97
C ASP A 119 7.71 -7.89 14.43
N ASP A 120 6.74 -8.18 15.30
CA ASP A 120 5.53 -8.95 14.92
C ASP A 120 4.78 -8.28 13.76
N ASP A 121 4.75 -6.94 13.76
CA ASP A 121 4.20 -6.15 12.67
C ASP A 121 4.94 -6.47 11.38
N ASP A 122 6.27 -6.39 11.30
CA ASP A 122 7.08 -6.68 10.12
C ASP A 122 6.80 -8.07 9.52
N THR A 123 6.47 -9.06 10.34
CA THR A 123 6.14 -10.42 9.89
C THR A 123 4.67 -10.65 9.52
N ASP A 124 3.77 -9.74 9.89
CA ASP A 124 2.37 -9.84 9.49
C ASP A 124 2.20 -9.45 8.01
N VAL A 125 2.16 -10.46 7.14
CA VAL A 125 1.94 -10.28 5.70
C VAL A 125 0.59 -9.64 5.39
N GLY A 126 -0.42 -9.82 6.26
CA GLY A 126 -1.75 -9.24 6.11
C GLY A 126 -1.73 -7.72 6.11
N SER A 127 -0.88 -7.09 6.91
CA SER A 127 -0.76 -5.62 7.00
C SER A 127 0.07 -4.99 5.86
N LEU A 128 0.72 -5.80 5.02
CA LEU A 128 1.22 -5.36 3.70
C LEU A 128 0.22 -5.65 2.58
N SER A 129 -0.89 -6.32 2.88
CA SER A 129 -1.89 -6.75 1.91
C SER A 129 -3.06 -5.78 1.81
N GLY A 130 -3.90 -6.01 0.81
CA GLY A 130 -5.10 -5.25 0.54
C GLY A 130 -4.94 -4.20 -0.56
N ASP A 131 -6.08 -3.82 -1.13
CA ASP A 131 -6.15 -2.93 -2.29
C ASP A 131 -6.55 -1.51 -1.88
N LEU A 132 -5.95 -0.51 -2.52
CA LEU A 132 -6.27 0.89 -2.22
C LEU A 132 -7.62 1.28 -2.82
N LEU A 133 -8.61 1.50 -1.96
CA LEU A 133 -9.95 1.98 -2.29
C LEU A 133 -10.58 1.30 -3.52
N PRO A 134 -10.61 -0.05 -3.65
CA PRO A 134 -10.99 -0.77 -4.87
C PRO A 134 -12.30 -0.29 -5.53
N ASP A 135 -13.29 0.13 -4.72
CA ASP A 135 -14.60 0.59 -5.20
C ASP A 135 -14.63 2.01 -5.77
N TRP A 136 -13.49 2.72 -5.78
CA TRP A 136 -13.41 4.09 -6.26
C TRP A 136 -12.86 4.15 -7.70
N ASP A 137 -13.56 4.86 -8.57
CA ASP A 137 -13.12 5.11 -9.94
C ASP A 137 -12.69 6.57 -10.09
N GLU A 138 -11.45 6.85 -9.68
CA GLU A 138 -10.86 8.19 -9.70
C GLU A 138 -9.45 8.13 -10.30
N ASP A 139 -9.20 8.91 -11.34
CA ASP A 139 -7.92 8.90 -12.07
C ASP A 139 -6.70 9.14 -11.16
N TRP A 140 -6.84 10.01 -10.16
CA TRP A 140 -5.77 10.34 -9.24
C TRP A 140 -5.46 9.21 -8.24
N ILE A 141 -6.36 8.22 -8.08
CA ILE A 141 -6.13 7.01 -7.26
C ILE A 141 -5.37 5.95 -8.07
N LEU A 142 -5.61 5.85 -9.38
CA LEU A 142 -5.00 4.81 -10.23
C LEU A 142 -3.47 4.80 -10.13
N PHE A 143 -2.85 5.99 -10.13
CA PHE A 143 -1.40 6.12 -9.97
C PHE A 143 -0.92 5.64 -8.59
N GLU A 144 -1.65 5.98 -7.52
CA GLU A 144 -1.27 5.57 -6.17
C GLU A 144 -1.50 4.07 -5.94
N ARG A 145 -2.50 3.47 -6.60
CA ARG A 145 -2.68 2.00 -6.63
C ARG A 145 -1.49 1.31 -7.25
N GLU A 146 -1.07 1.73 -8.44
CA GLU A 146 0.09 1.11 -9.09
C GLU A 146 1.37 1.29 -8.26
N ARG A 147 1.56 2.49 -7.70
CA ARG A 147 2.68 2.76 -6.79
C ARG A 147 2.66 1.85 -5.56
N LEU A 148 1.50 1.70 -4.91
CA LEU A 148 1.33 0.83 -3.76
C LEU A 148 1.63 -0.62 -4.12
N ARG A 149 1.09 -1.09 -5.25
CA ARG A 149 1.29 -2.45 -5.76
C ARG A 149 2.76 -2.77 -5.97
N GLN A 150 3.51 -1.88 -6.64
CA GLN A 150 4.96 -2.03 -6.81
C GLN A 150 5.70 -2.08 -5.47
N LEU A 151 5.39 -1.14 -4.58
CA LEU A 151 6.05 -1.05 -3.28
C LEU A 151 5.78 -2.30 -2.41
N ARG A 152 4.53 -2.79 -2.41
CA ARG A 152 4.11 -4.01 -1.71
C ARG A 152 4.94 -5.21 -2.16
N VAL A 153 5.03 -5.43 -3.47
CA VAL A 153 5.78 -6.58 -4.02
C VAL A 153 7.24 -6.50 -3.63
N HIS A 154 7.89 -5.34 -3.75
CA HIS A 154 9.27 -5.15 -3.32
C HIS A 154 9.49 -5.40 -1.81
N ALA A 155 8.54 -4.98 -0.97
CA ALA A 155 8.61 -5.20 0.47
C ALA A 155 8.46 -6.69 0.83
N LEU A 156 7.51 -7.39 0.21
CA LEU A 156 7.30 -8.82 0.40
C LEU A 156 8.50 -9.65 -0.07
N GLU A 157 9.11 -9.28 -1.21
CA GLU A 157 10.35 -9.88 -1.68
C GLU A 157 11.49 -9.74 -0.66
N SER A 158 11.63 -8.53 -0.10
CA SER A 158 12.66 -8.23 0.90
C SER A 158 12.43 -8.99 2.20
N LEU A 159 11.16 -9.07 2.64
CA LEU A 159 10.74 -9.82 3.82
C LEU A 159 11.00 -11.32 3.66
N CYS A 160 10.60 -11.91 2.53
CA CYS A 160 10.85 -13.30 2.19
C CYS A 160 12.35 -13.64 2.23
N ALA A 161 13.19 -12.82 1.58
CA ALA A 161 14.64 -13.01 1.57
C ALA A 161 15.28 -12.88 2.98
N ARG A 162 14.75 -11.98 3.83
CA ARG A 162 15.23 -11.80 5.21
C ARG A 162 14.83 -12.96 6.12
N LEU A 163 13.55 -13.35 6.10
CA LEU A 163 13.04 -14.51 6.86
C LEU A 163 13.76 -15.80 6.48
N THR A 164 14.07 -16.00 5.19
CA THR A 164 14.87 -17.13 4.71
C THR A 164 16.26 -17.16 5.36
N ARG A 165 16.95 -16.02 5.44
CA ARG A 165 18.28 -15.93 6.08
C ARG A 165 18.23 -16.16 7.59
N LEU A 166 17.11 -15.79 8.23
CA LEU A 166 16.87 -16.04 9.66
C LEU A 166 16.42 -17.49 9.95
N GLY A 167 16.23 -18.33 8.93
CA GLY A 167 15.74 -19.70 9.09
C GLY A 167 14.25 -19.81 9.43
N ARG A 168 13.50 -18.71 9.34
CA ARG A 168 12.04 -18.65 9.57
C ARG A 168 11.30 -19.03 8.28
N PHE A 169 11.47 -20.28 7.85
CA PHE A 169 11.06 -20.71 6.49
C PHE A 169 9.55 -20.64 6.23
N GLY A 170 8.70 -21.03 7.18
CA GLY A 170 7.24 -20.95 7.00
C GLY A 170 6.78 -19.52 6.66
N GLU A 171 7.24 -18.55 7.44
CA GLU A 171 6.92 -17.13 7.23
C GLU A 171 7.56 -16.58 5.94
N ALA A 172 8.76 -17.06 5.59
CA ALA A 172 9.40 -16.69 4.33
C ALA A 172 8.57 -17.15 3.13
N VAL A 173 8.04 -18.38 3.19
CA VAL A 173 7.15 -18.94 2.16
C VAL A 173 5.85 -18.14 2.10
N ASP A 174 5.24 -17.79 3.23
CA ASP A 174 4.02 -16.96 3.26
C ASP A 174 4.26 -15.60 2.58
N ALA A 175 5.35 -14.90 2.93
CA ALA A 175 5.71 -13.64 2.29
C ALA A 175 5.98 -13.80 0.78
N GLY A 176 6.65 -14.89 0.37
CA GLY A 176 6.93 -15.20 -1.03
C GLY A 176 5.65 -15.51 -1.84
N LEU A 177 4.73 -16.28 -1.27
CA LEU A 177 3.43 -16.57 -1.88
C LEU A 177 2.60 -15.29 -2.06
N SER A 178 2.59 -14.40 -1.08
CA SER A 178 1.91 -13.11 -1.22
C SER A 178 2.57 -12.20 -2.26
N ALA A 179 3.90 -12.23 -2.41
CA ALA A 179 4.59 -11.51 -3.49
C ALA A 179 4.18 -12.04 -4.86
N VAL A 180 4.14 -13.37 -5.05
CA VAL A 180 3.72 -14.02 -6.29
C VAL A 180 2.24 -13.76 -6.58
N SER A 181 1.37 -13.80 -5.57
CA SER A 181 -0.05 -13.49 -5.75
C SER A 181 -0.27 -12.03 -6.17
N ALA A 182 0.57 -11.11 -5.71
CA ALA A 182 0.47 -9.70 -6.03
C ALA A 182 1.01 -9.35 -7.44
N GLU A 183 2.01 -10.10 -7.94
CA GLU A 183 2.53 -9.96 -9.29
C GLU A 183 3.03 -11.32 -9.82
N PRO A 184 2.14 -12.14 -10.43
CA PRO A 184 2.48 -13.50 -10.87
C PRO A 184 3.55 -13.55 -11.95
N LEU A 185 3.64 -12.53 -12.81
CA LEU A 185 4.57 -12.50 -13.94
C LEU A 185 6.00 -12.10 -13.56
N ARG A 186 6.21 -11.61 -12.33
CA ARG A 186 7.50 -11.07 -11.91
C ARG A 186 8.45 -12.13 -11.39
N GLU A 187 9.55 -12.30 -12.12
CA GLU A 187 10.53 -13.33 -11.81
C GLU A 187 11.23 -13.14 -10.45
N SER A 188 11.44 -11.90 -9.99
CA SER A 188 12.08 -11.68 -8.69
C SER A 188 11.25 -12.22 -7.52
N ALA A 189 9.92 -12.16 -7.60
CA ALA A 189 9.02 -12.74 -6.61
C ALA A 189 9.11 -14.27 -6.62
N GLN A 190 9.14 -14.86 -7.82
CA GLN A 190 9.34 -16.30 -8.00
C GLN A 190 10.69 -16.75 -7.42
N ARG A 191 11.75 -15.97 -7.67
CA ARG A 191 13.11 -16.27 -7.25
C ARG A 191 13.24 -16.34 -5.73
N VAL A 192 12.66 -15.39 -4.99
CA VAL A 192 12.74 -15.39 -3.52
C VAL A 192 11.95 -16.55 -2.92
N LEU A 193 10.78 -16.90 -3.47
CA LEU A 193 9.99 -18.04 -3.03
C LEU A 193 10.70 -19.38 -3.30
N ILE A 194 11.25 -19.53 -4.50
CA ILE A 194 12.07 -20.70 -4.87
C ILE A 194 13.29 -20.82 -3.94
N ALA A 195 13.97 -19.70 -3.66
CA ALA A 195 15.11 -19.69 -2.74
C ALA A 195 14.71 -20.08 -1.31
N ALA A 196 13.55 -19.63 -0.82
CA ALA A 196 13.02 -20.02 0.49
C ALA A 196 12.80 -21.54 0.59
N HIS A 197 12.15 -22.14 -0.42
CA HIS A 197 11.95 -23.59 -0.47
C HIS A 197 13.26 -24.38 -0.56
N LEU A 198 14.23 -23.89 -1.33
CA LEU A 198 15.54 -24.54 -1.43
C LEU A 198 16.32 -24.46 -0.10
N ALA A 199 16.26 -23.32 0.59
CA ALA A 199 16.91 -23.13 1.89
C ALA A 199 16.28 -23.99 2.99
N GLU A 200 14.96 -24.21 2.92
CA GLU A 200 14.23 -25.15 3.79
C GLU A 200 14.54 -26.63 3.48
N GLY A 201 15.08 -26.93 2.29
CA GLY A 201 15.35 -28.29 1.80
C GLY A 201 14.21 -28.90 0.96
N ASN A 202 13.17 -28.13 0.67
CA ASN A 202 11.98 -28.52 -0.09
C ASN A 202 12.19 -28.42 -1.62
N ILE A 203 13.10 -29.22 -2.15
CA ILE A 203 13.48 -29.20 -3.59
C ILE A 203 12.28 -29.46 -4.52
N SER A 204 11.38 -30.37 -4.13
CA SER A 204 10.17 -30.69 -4.92
C SER A 204 9.26 -29.48 -5.08
N GLU A 205 9.14 -28.67 -4.04
CA GLU A 205 8.33 -27.45 -4.02
C GLU A 205 8.95 -26.36 -4.91
N ALA A 206 10.25 -26.12 -4.76
CA ALA A 206 11.00 -25.19 -5.61
C ALA A 206 10.83 -25.51 -7.11
N ARG A 207 10.89 -26.79 -7.49
CA ARG A 207 10.66 -27.24 -8.87
C ARG A 207 9.22 -27.09 -9.32
N ARG A 208 8.24 -27.36 -8.44
CA ARG A 208 6.83 -27.15 -8.76
C ARG A 208 6.57 -25.67 -9.05
N GLN A 209 7.07 -24.77 -8.20
CA GLN A 209 6.91 -23.34 -8.38
C GLN A 209 7.53 -22.84 -9.70
N PHE A 210 8.75 -23.29 -10.02
CA PHE A 210 9.37 -22.98 -11.32
C PHE A 210 8.51 -23.47 -12.51
N GLY A 211 8.01 -24.70 -12.44
CA GLY A 211 7.15 -25.27 -13.48
C GLY A 211 5.85 -24.48 -13.68
N MET A 212 5.21 -24.06 -12.58
CA MET A 212 4.03 -23.20 -12.61
C MET A 212 4.35 -21.85 -13.24
N TYR A 213 5.44 -21.20 -12.82
CA TYR A 213 5.85 -19.90 -13.36
C TYR A 213 6.15 -19.95 -14.86
N ARG A 214 6.86 -21.00 -15.31
CA ARG A 214 7.12 -21.22 -16.74
C ARG A 214 5.83 -21.32 -17.55
N GLY A 215 4.82 -22.04 -17.03
CA GLY A 215 3.50 -22.11 -17.66
C GLY A 215 2.85 -20.73 -17.78
N VAL A 216 2.83 -19.97 -16.67
CA VAL A 216 2.25 -18.61 -16.64
C VAL A 216 2.95 -17.68 -17.65
N LEU A 217 4.30 -17.70 -17.74
CA LEU A 217 5.03 -16.88 -18.70
C LEU A 217 4.77 -17.28 -20.16
N ALA A 218 4.74 -18.59 -20.45
CA ALA A 218 4.44 -19.08 -21.78
C ALA A 218 3.03 -18.65 -22.22
N ASP A 219 2.04 -18.78 -21.34
CA ASP A 219 0.65 -18.46 -21.63
C ASP A 219 0.40 -16.95 -21.83
N HIS A 220 1.05 -16.09 -21.03
CA HIS A 220 0.76 -14.65 -21.02
C HIS A 220 1.71 -13.83 -21.90
N LEU A 221 2.98 -14.23 -22.00
CA LEU A 221 4.04 -13.45 -22.63
C LEU A 221 4.78 -14.20 -23.75
N GLY A 222 4.60 -15.53 -23.88
CA GLY A 222 5.28 -16.34 -24.89
C GLY A 222 6.80 -16.42 -24.70
N ILE A 223 7.28 -16.24 -23.46
CA ILE A 223 8.70 -16.27 -23.10
C ILE A 223 8.98 -17.36 -22.05
N GLU A 224 10.26 -17.70 -21.89
CA GLU A 224 10.76 -18.63 -20.87
C GLU A 224 11.34 -17.86 -19.66
N PRO A 225 11.37 -18.47 -18.46
CA PRO A 225 12.13 -17.95 -17.32
C PRO A 225 13.62 -17.80 -17.65
N THR A 226 14.31 -16.96 -16.89
CA THR A 226 15.76 -16.79 -17.08
C THR A 226 16.56 -18.08 -16.82
N PRO A 227 17.70 -18.27 -17.50
CA PRO A 227 18.61 -19.40 -17.24
C PRO A 227 19.09 -19.47 -15.79
N GLU A 228 19.28 -18.31 -15.14
CA GLU A 228 19.69 -18.24 -13.74
C GLU A 228 18.65 -18.88 -12.82
N LEU A 229 17.35 -18.64 -13.06
CA LEU A 229 16.28 -19.24 -12.27
C LEU A 229 16.16 -20.74 -12.55
N ALA A 230 16.31 -21.17 -13.80
CA ALA A 230 16.32 -22.59 -14.16
C ALA A 230 17.47 -23.34 -13.48
N ALA A 231 18.66 -22.76 -13.49
CA ALA A 231 19.85 -23.33 -12.83
C ALA A 231 19.66 -23.49 -11.32
N ALA A 232 18.96 -22.55 -10.66
CA ALA A 232 18.69 -22.61 -9.22
C ALA A 232 17.89 -23.85 -8.81
N VAL A 233 17.00 -24.36 -9.68
CA VAL A 233 16.21 -25.58 -9.44
C VAL A 233 16.84 -26.85 -10.03
N GLY A 234 18.07 -26.74 -10.55
CA GLY A 234 18.84 -27.84 -11.14
C GLY A 234 18.37 -28.24 -12.54
N LEU A 235 17.80 -27.32 -13.31
CA LEU A 235 17.47 -27.49 -14.72
C LEU A 235 18.51 -26.71 -15.56
N ARG A 236 19.02 -27.33 -16.62
CA ARG A 236 19.93 -26.69 -17.61
C ARG A 236 19.22 -26.53 -18.93
#